data_AF-A0A822D717-F1
#
_entry.id   AF-A0A822D717-F1
#
_cell.length_a   1.000
_cell.length_b   1.000
_cell.length_c   1.000
_cell.angle_alpha   90.00
_cell.angle_beta   90.00
_cell.angle_gamma   90.00
#
_symmetry.space_group_name_H-M   'P 1'
#
loop_
_entity.id
_entity.type
_entity.pdbx_description
1 polymer ?
#
loop_
_entity_poly.entity_id
_entity_poly.type
_entity_poly.pdbx_seq_one_letter_code
_entity_poly.pdbx_strand_id
1 'polypeptide(L)'
;WDCSRIRVKIDEERFEPTQKFLDETDRILSLPLEEQYDQFQILHTIYGHKIATEVILGGQMFHTDLQEKNSSVDESVHKGKLQAAFSLAVTKVPVTFNLGMEIRAGAGGGSLNENRTRNEDDDQKINLTFKATGGNTLLCQDPGKWIATVADYCNWR
;
A
#
# COMPACT_ATOMS: atom_id res chain seq x y z
N TRP A 1 5.44 -5.82 4.88
CA TRP A 1 6.13 -7.05 4.45
C TRP A 1 6.24 -7.01 2.95
N ASP A 2 7.45 -7.17 2.44
CA ASP A 2 7.77 -7.01 1.04
C ASP A 2 8.09 -8.39 0.43
N CYS A 3 7.31 -8.78 -0.58
CA CYS A 3 7.49 -9.99 -1.38
C CYS A 3 7.79 -9.60 -2.85
N SER A 4 8.68 -8.62 -3.03
CA SER A 4 9.23 -8.24 -4.32
C SER A 4 9.83 -9.44 -5.05
N ARG A 5 9.55 -9.55 -6.35
CA ARG A 5 10.02 -10.65 -7.21
C ARG A 5 10.97 -10.18 -8.28
N ILE A 6 10.62 -9.08 -8.94
CA ILE A 6 11.41 -8.54 -10.04
C ILE A 6 11.42 -7.01 -9.99
N ARG A 7 12.53 -6.45 -10.42
CA ARG A 7 12.72 -5.01 -10.60
C ARG A 7 12.79 -4.76 -12.10
N VAL A 8 11.82 -4.04 -12.62
CA VAL A 8 11.77 -3.64 -14.03
C VAL A 8 12.28 -2.20 -14.11
N LYS A 9 13.28 -2.00 -14.94
CA LYS A 9 13.83 -0.67 -15.24
C LYS A 9 13.55 -0.35 -16.69
N ILE A 10 13.03 0.84 -16.91
CA ILE A 10 12.86 1.44 -18.23
C ILE A 10 14.17 2.16 -18.55
N ASP A 11 14.73 1.87 -19.71
CA ASP A 11 15.90 2.57 -20.21
C ASP A 11 15.50 3.97 -20.67
N GLU A 12 15.93 4.98 -19.90
CA GLU A 12 15.58 6.38 -20.14
C GLU A 12 16.12 6.90 -21.47
N GLU A 13 17.22 6.35 -21.98
CA GLU A 13 17.81 6.76 -23.27
C GLU A 13 17.01 6.24 -24.47
N ARG A 14 16.22 5.17 -24.28
CA ARG A 14 15.40 4.55 -25.33
C ARG A 14 13.91 4.78 -25.14
N PHE A 15 13.53 5.46 -24.05
CA PHE A 15 12.14 5.72 -23.75
C PHE A 15 11.62 6.90 -24.58
N GLU A 16 10.93 6.58 -25.66
CA GLU A 16 10.38 7.58 -26.56
C GLU A 16 8.89 7.86 -26.26
N PRO A 17 8.47 9.13 -26.22
CA PRO A 17 7.05 9.46 -26.13
C PRO A 17 6.27 8.89 -27.32
N THR A 18 5.02 8.50 -27.07
CA THR A 18 4.15 8.06 -28.16
C THR A 18 3.88 9.20 -29.14
N GLN A 19 3.73 8.90 -30.44
CA GLN A 19 3.42 9.91 -31.46
C GLN A 19 2.21 10.78 -31.09
N LYS A 20 1.16 10.17 -30.52
CA LYS A 20 -0.03 10.87 -30.06
C LYS A 20 0.26 11.96 -29.00
N PHE A 21 1.21 11.71 -28.10
CA PHE A 21 1.63 12.69 -27.11
C PHE A 21 2.41 13.84 -27.75
N LEU A 22 3.26 13.53 -28.73
CA LEU A 22 4.02 14.53 -29.49
C LEU A 22 3.07 15.43 -30.31
N ASP A 23 2.15 14.84 -31.07
CA ASP A 23 1.18 15.57 -31.89
C ASP A 23 0.32 16.53 -31.04
N GLU A 24 -0.11 16.07 -29.86
CA GLU A 24 -0.91 16.89 -28.95
C GLU A 24 -0.06 18.02 -28.33
N THR A 25 1.20 17.74 -28.02
CA THR A 25 2.15 18.77 -27.53
C THR A 25 2.39 19.82 -28.60
N ASP A 26 2.63 19.43 -29.84
CA ASP A 26 2.82 20.33 -30.98
C ASP A 26 1.57 21.16 -31.25
N ARG A 27 0.37 20.54 -31.14
CA ARG A 27 -0.91 21.25 -31.23
C ARG A 27 -0.98 22.34 -30.16
N ILE A 28 -0.64 22.03 -28.91
CA ILE A 28 -0.68 22.99 -27.80
C ILE A 28 0.34 24.12 -28.03
N LEU A 29 1.56 23.80 -28.45
CA LEU A 29 2.60 24.79 -28.73
C LEU A 29 2.24 25.75 -29.88
N SER A 30 1.33 25.36 -30.78
CA SER A 30 0.81 26.23 -31.84
C SER A 30 -0.25 27.24 -31.38
N LEU A 31 -0.78 27.10 -30.15
CA LEU A 31 -1.79 28.00 -29.59
C LEU A 31 -1.14 29.28 -29.02
N PRO A 32 -1.92 30.38 -28.85
CA PRO A 32 -1.48 31.55 -28.12
C PRO A 32 -1.00 31.21 -26.71
N LEU A 33 0.06 31.89 -26.23
CA LEU A 33 0.73 31.58 -24.96
C LEU A 33 -0.22 31.54 -23.76
N GLU A 34 -1.25 32.39 -23.77
CA GLU A 34 -2.29 32.47 -22.73
C GLU A 34 -3.15 31.20 -22.61
N GLU A 35 -3.31 30.44 -23.69
CA GLU A 35 -4.09 29.20 -23.71
C GLU A 35 -3.22 27.96 -23.46
N GLN A 36 -1.91 28.05 -23.67
CA GLN A 36 -1.00 26.90 -23.57
C GLN A 36 -1.01 26.29 -22.16
N TYR A 37 -1.02 27.12 -21.12
CA TYR A 37 -0.95 26.65 -19.74
C TYR A 37 -2.10 25.70 -19.39
N ASP A 38 -3.33 26.12 -19.65
CA ASP A 38 -4.53 25.33 -19.36
C ASP A 38 -4.57 24.04 -20.18
N GLN A 39 -4.13 24.10 -21.43
CA GLN A 39 -4.06 22.92 -22.29
C GLN A 39 -3.00 21.92 -21.80
N PHE A 40 -1.84 22.38 -21.31
CA PHE A 40 -0.85 21.50 -20.69
C PHE A 40 -1.36 20.88 -19.38
N GLN A 41 -2.18 21.58 -18.60
CA GLN A 41 -2.83 21.00 -17.41
C GLN A 41 -3.78 19.85 -17.80
N ILE A 42 -4.54 20.03 -18.88
CA ILE A 42 -5.41 18.98 -19.42
C ILE A 42 -4.56 17.80 -19.93
N LEU A 43 -3.49 18.08 -20.67
CA LEU A 43 -2.56 17.06 -21.16
C LEU A 43 -2.01 16.21 -20.00
N HIS A 44 -1.53 16.85 -18.94
CA HIS A 44 -1.00 16.14 -17.76
C HIS A 44 -2.09 15.42 -16.94
N THR A 45 -3.35 15.88 -17.01
CA THR A 45 -4.47 15.12 -16.42
C THR A 45 -4.72 13.82 -17.18
N ILE A 46 -4.50 13.81 -18.50
CA ILE A 46 -4.68 12.63 -19.35
C ILE A 46 -3.50 11.66 -19.24
N TYR A 47 -2.27 12.17 -19.37
CA TYR A 47 -1.06 11.34 -19.46
C TYR A 47 -0.34 11.15 -18.12
N GLY A 48 -0.69 11.94 -17.12
CA GLY A 48 0.03 12.01 -15.86
C GLY A 48 1.18 13.01 -15.89
N HIS A 49 1.68 13.34 -14.70
CA HIS A 49 2.74 14.32 -14.50
C HIS A 49 4.13 13.68 -14.45
N LYS A 50 4.19 12.36 -14.21
CA LYS A 50 5.41 11.60 -13.98
C LYS A 50 5.21 10.19 -14.49
N ILE A 51 6.30 9.60 -14.97
CA ILE A 51 6.35 8.20 -15.37
C ILE A 51 7.36 7.52 -14.44
N ALA A 52 7.01 6.34 -13.92
CA ALA A 52 7.93 5.55 -13.13
C ALA A 52 8.94 4.87 -14.07
N THR A 53 10.21 5.26 -14.02
CA THR A 53 11.29 4.63 -14.80
C THR A 53 11.79 3.34 -14.15
N GLU A 54 11.42 3.10 -12.90
CA GLU A 54 11.72 1.87 -12.18
C GLU A 54 10.50 1.43 -11.38
N VAL A 55 10.10 0.17 -11.57
CA VAL A 55 8.99 -0.45 -10.83
C VAL A 55 9.44 -1.79 -10.27
N ILE A 56 8.98 -2.09 -9.07
CA ILE A 56 9.21 -3.39 -8.43
C ILE A 56 7.89 -4.13 -8.49
N LEU A 57 7.88 -5.30 -9.12
CA LEU A 57 6.70 -6.14 -9.26
C LEU A 57 6.76 -7.29 -8.26
N GLY A 58 5.62 -7.60 -7.67
CA GLY A 58 5.48 -8.73 -6.76
C GLY A 58 4.23 -8.58 -5.90
N GLY A 59 4.42 -8.68 -4.59
CA GLY A 59 3.36 -8.39 -3.62
C GLY A 59 3.91 -7.63 -2.43
N GLN A 60 3.15 -6.67 -1.93
CA GLN A 60 3.46 -5.91 -0.73
C GLN A 60 2.25 -5.92 0.20
N MET A 61 2.48 -6.33 1.45
CA MET A 61 1.48 -6.21 2.50
C MET A 61 1.89 -5.12 3.48
N PHE A 62 0.96 -4.24 3.83
CA PHE A 62 1.17 -3.13 4.75
C PHE A 62 -0.07 -2.93 5.61
N HIS A 63 0.09 -2.24 6.73
CA HIS A 63 -1.04 -1.74 7.51
C HIS A 63 -1.11 -0.21 7.30
N THR A 64 -2.30 0.35 7.43
CA THR A 64 -2.48 1.80 7.57
C THR A 64 -3.08 2.04 8.93
N ASP A 65 -2.47 2.94 9.72
CA ASP A 65 -3.05 3.46 10.94
C ASP A 65 -3.26 4.96 10.75
N LEU A 66 -4.49 5.43 10.95
CA LEU A 66 -4.85 6.84 10.92
C LEU A 66 -5.26 7.22 12.33
N GLN A 67 -4.36 7.87 13.06
CA GLN A 67 -4.66 8.42 14.38
C GLN A 67 -4.95 9.91 14.28
N GLU A 68 -6.16 10.31 14.67
CA GLU A 68 -6.43 11.69 15.04
C GLU A 68 -5.84 11.92 16.45
N LYS A 69 -4.91 12.88 16.55
CA LYS A 69 -4.09 13.11 17.74
C LYS A 69 -4.93 13.69 18.90
N ASN A 70 -5.61 12.82 19.64
CA ASN A 70 -6.30 13.14 20.90
C ASN A 70 -5.76 12.36 22.11
N SER A 71 -4.73 11.53 21.94
CA SER A 71 -4.18 10.68 23.01
C SER A 71 -2.79 11.13 23.48
N SER A 72 -2.58 11.10 24.80
CA SER A 72 -1.29 11.33 25.49
C SER A 72 -0.24 10.21 25.30
N VAL A 73 -0.48 9.29 24.36
CA VAL A 73 0.42 8.17 24.10
C VAL A 73 1.55 8.66 23.19
N ASP A 74 2.79 8.34 23.56
CA ASP A 74 3.95 8.61 22.72
C ASP A 74 3.82 7.85 21.39
N GLU A 75 3.87 8.59 20.29
CA GLU A 75 3.75 8.08 18.92
C GLU A 75 4.81 7.00 18.64
N SER A 76 6.00 7.16 19.22
CA SER A 76 7.10 6.20 19.04
C SER A 76 6.77 4.83 19.63
N VAL A 77 6.18 4.81 20.83
CA VAL A 77 5.76 3.60 21.54
C VAL A 77 4.59 2.93 20.81
N HIS A 78 3.61 3.72 20.35
CA HIS A 78 2.46 3.19 19.61
C HIS A 78 2.89 2.56 18.27
N LYS A 79 3.72 3.26 17.50
CA LYS A 79 4.27 2.75 16.23
C LYS A 79 5.10 1.49 16.43
N GLY A 80 5.91 1.43 17.48
CA GLY A 80 6.72 0.27 17.83
C GLY A 80 5.86 -0.97 18.15
N LYS A 81 4.82 -0.81 18.98
CA LYS A 81 3.88 -1.90 19.29
C LYS A 81 3.15 -2.39 18.05
N LEU A 82 2.74 -1.47 17.17
CA LEU A 82 2.01 -1.79 15.96
C LEU A 82 2.88 -2.54 14.94
N GLN A 83 4.14 -2.12 14.78
CA GLN A 83 5.12 -2.84 13.94
C GLN A 83 5.43 -4.24 14.47
N ALA A 84 5.55 -4.40 15.79
CA ALA A 84 5.77 -5.70 16.42
C ALA A 84 4.58 -6.64 16.18
N ALA A 85 3.36 -6.15 16.39
CA ALA A 85 2.13 -6.91 16.13
C ALA A 85 2.02 -7.32 14.65
N PHE A 86 2.27 -6.39 13.73
CA PHE A 86 2.26 -6.70 12.29
C PHE A 86 3.29 -7.79 11.94
N SER A 87 4.50 -7.71 12.49
CA SER A 87 5.56 -8.69 12.23
C SER A 87 5.21 -10.08 12.73
N LEU A 88 4.58 -10.18 13.91
CA LEU A 88 4.10 -11.45 14.46
C LEU A 88 3.00 -12.07 13.60
N ALA A 89 2.04 -11.27 13.15
CA ALA A 89 0.93 -11.73 12.31
C ALA A 89 1.39 -12.30 10.96
N VAL A 90 2.43 -11.69 10.37
CA VAL A 90 2.92 -12.10 9.04
C VAL A 90 3.83 -13.33 9.09
N THR A 91 4.61 -13.50 10.16
CA THR A 91 5.68 -14.51 10.18
C THR A 91 5.22 -15.92 10.56
N LYS A 92 4.03 -16.11 11.15
CA LYS A 92 3.51 -17.42 11.63
C LYS A 92 4.58 -18.30 12.30
N VAL A 93 5.60 -17.73 12.93
CA VAL A 93 6.50 -18.48 13.78
C VAL A 93 5.74 -18.73 15.08
N PRO A 94 5.69 -19.97 15.61
CA PRO A 94 5.24 -20.19 16.98
C PRO A 94 6.28 -19.58 17.92
N VAL A 95 6.33 -18.26 18.00
CA VAL A 95 7.09 -17.57 19.03
C VAL A 95 6.19 -17.52 20.24
N THR A 96 6.42 -18.41 21.19
CA THR A 96 6.01 -18.24 22.58
C THR A 96 6.72 -17.01 23.13
N PHE A 97 6.24 -15.83 22.77
CA PHE A 97 6.61 -14.59 23.43
C PHE A 97 5.35 -14.08 24.13
N ASN A 98 5.42 -14.07 25.46
CA ASN A 98 4.33 -13.74 26.36
C ASN A 98 4.08 -12.22 26.41
N LEU A 99 3.85 -11.60 25.25
CA LEU A 99 3.22 -10.28 25.17
C LEU A 99 1.73 -10.55 25.04
N GLY A 100 0.94 -10.15 26.05
CA GLY A 100 -0.52 -10.27 26.09
C GLY A 100 -1.23 -9.44 25.00
N MET A 101 -0.88 -9.61 23.73
CA MET A 101 -1.46 -8.90 22.61
C MET A 101 -2.32 -9.84 21.79
N GLU A 102 -3.64 -9.70 21.92
CA GLU A 102 -4.62 -10.36 21.05
C GLU A 102 -4.67 -9.60 19.71
N ILE A 103 -4.08 -10.16 18.65
CA ILE A 103 -4.11 -9.56 17.31
C ILE A 103 -5.35 -10.06 16.57
N ARG A 104 -6.33 -9.18 16.35
CA ARG A 104 -7.48 -9.45 15.48
C ARG A 104 -7.28 -8.78 14.11
N ALA A 105 -7.22 -9.59 13.05
CA ALA A 105 -7.18 -9.11 11.67
C ALA A 105 -8.61 -8.78 11.19
N GLY A 106 -8.89 -7.50 10.97
CA GLY A 106 -10.19 -7.00 10.51
C GLY A 106 -10.34 -7.03 8.99
N ALA A 107 -11.55 -7.31 8.50
CA ALA A 107 -11.87 -7.43 7.08
C ALA A 107 -11.89 -6.08 6.34
N GLY A 108 -11.49 -6.11 5.06
CA GLY A 108 -11.63 -4.97 4.17
C GLY A 108 -13.08 -4.53 4.04
N GLY A 109 -13.32 -3.22 4.16
CA GLY A 109 -14.56 -2.58 3.77
C GLY A 109 -15.78 -2.88 4.64
N GLY A 110 -15.65 -2.85 5.97
CA GLY A 110 -16.81 -2.90 6.86
C GLY A 110 -16.40 -2.89 8.32
N SER A 111 -16.89 -1.90 9.05
CA SER A 111 -16.85 -1.88 10.52
C SER A 111 -17.53 -3.15 11.05
N LEU A 112 -16.74 -4.18 11.37
CA LEU A 112 -17.24 -5.35 12.09
C LEU A 112 -17.28 -4.99 13.57
N ASN A 113 -18.42 -4.42 13.96
CA ASN A 113 -18.91 -4.38 15.34
C ASN A 113 -19.06 -5.83 15.85
N GLU A 114 -18.00 -6.42 16.38
CA GLU A 114 -18.12 -7.61 17.22
C GLU A 114 -18.09 -7.20 18.69
N ASN A 115 -19.29 -6.93 19.21
CA ASN A 115 -19.58 -6.85 20.63
C ASN A 115 -19.17 -8.15 21.32
N ARG A 116 -17.99 -8.18 21.95
CA ARG A 116 -17.66 -9.14 23.01
C ARG A 116 -17.00 -8.42 24.17
N THR A 117 -17.84 -8.10 25.14
CA THR A 117 -17.53 -7.76 26.53
C THR A 117 -16.60 -8.83 27.11
N ARG A 118 -15.37 -8.46 27.52
CA ARG A 118 -14.71 -8.95 28.75
C ARG A 118 -13.38 -8.22 29.02
N ASN A 119 -13.34 -7.65 30.22
CA ASN A 119 -12.25 -7.22 31.11
C ASN A 119 -11.33 -6.06 30.67
N GLU A 120 -11.58 -4.94 31.34
CA GLU A 120 -10.73 -3.77 31.56
C GLU A 120 -9.58 -4.20 32.48
N ASP A 121 -8.35 -4.25 31.96
CA ASP A 121 -7.10 -3.90 32.64
C ASP A 121 -5.95 -4.07 31.62
N ASP A 122 -5.41 -2.94 31.16
CA ASP A 122 -4.15 -2.74 30.39
C ASP A 122 -3.94 -3.40 29.00
N ASP A 123 -4.93 -4.10 28.44
CA ASP A 123 -4.87 -4.60 27.06
C ASP A 123 -5.27 -3.51 26.04
N GLN A 124 -4.30 -2.73 25.57
CA GLN A 124 -4.48 -1.92 24.35
C GLN A 124 -4.69 -2.85 23.15
N LYS A 125 -5.96 -3.17 22.84
CA LYS A 125 -6.36 -3.91 21.64
C LYS A 125 -5.94 -3.12 20.39
N ILE A 126 -4.87 -3.57 19.73
CA ILE A 126 -4.44 -3.00 18.45
C ILE A 126 -5.21 -3.69 17.33
N ASN A 127 -6.19 -3.00 16.76
CA ASN A 127 -6.91 -3.45 15.57
C ASN A 127 -6.05 -3.19 14.32
N LEU A 128 -5.42 -4.24 13.80
CA LEU A 128 -4.62 -4.17 12.57
C LEU A 128 -5.50 -4.43 11.35
N THR A 129 -5.57 -3.45 10.44
CA THR A 129 -6.13 -3.65 9.10
C THR A 129 -5.00 -3.91 8.11
N PHE A 130 -4.95 -5.13 7.59
CA PHE A 130 -3.98 -5.50 6.56
C PHE A 130 -4.48 -5.08 5.18
N LYS A 131 -3.61 -4.41 4.44
CA LYS A 131 -3.79 -4.12 3.01
C LYS A 131 -2.69 -4.83 2.24
N ALA A 132 -3.02 -5.32 1.05
CA ALA A 132 -2.06 -5.96 0.16
C ALA A 132 -2.20 -5.40 -1.25
N THR A 133 -1.07 -5.16 -1.91
CA THR A 133 -0.94 -4.98 -3.35
C THR A 133 -0.23 -6.20 -3.92
N GLY A 134 -0.72 -6.73 -5.03
CA GLY A 134 -0.24 -8.01 -5.56
C GLY A 134 -0.57 -9.22 -4.67
N GLY A 135 -0.32 -10.43 -5.19
CA GLY A 135 -0.90 -11.66 -4.63
C GLY A 135 -2.43 -11.71 -4.79
N ASN A 136 -3.06 -12.75 -4.23
CA ASN A 136 -4.51 -12.81 -4.10
C ASN A 136 -4.95 -11.97 -2.89
N THR A 137 -5.35 -10.72 -3.15
CA THR A 137 -5.70 -9.75 -2.11
C THR A 137 -6.90 -10.16 -1.25
N LEU A 138 -7.73 -11.12 -1.68
CA LEU A 138 -8.81 -11.70 -0.87
C LEU A 138 -8.27 -12.44 0.36
N LEU A 139 -7.00 -12.83 0.33
CA LEU A 139 -6.32 -13.52 1.43
C LEU A 139 -5.54 -12.56 2.35
N CYS A 140 -5.74 -11.23 2.24
CA CYS A 140 -4.99 -10.26 3.05
C CYS A 140 -5.13 -10.47 4.57
N GLN A 141 -6.21 -11.11 5.02
CA GLN A 141 -6.48 -11.45 6.41
C GLN A 141 -5.73 -12.70 6.90
N ASP A 142 -5.18 -13.50 5.98
CA ASP A 142 -4.32 -14.64 6.28
C ASP A 142 -2.97 -14.43 5.57
N PRO A 143 -2.06 -13.62 6.16
CA PRO A 143 -0.76 -13.30 5.56
C PRO A 143 0.02 -14.53 5.10
N GLY A 144 -0.04 -15.62 5.86
CA GLY A 144 0.63 -16.87 5.50
C GLY A 144 0.12 -17.48 4.21
N LYS A 145 -1.21 -17.47 3.98
CA LYS A 145 -1.79 -17.93 2.71
C LYS A 145 -1.55 -16.91 1.59
N TRP A 146 -1.63 -15.61 1.87
CA TRP A 146 -1.37 -14.57 0.89
C TRP A 146 0.06 -14.64 0.33
N ILE A 147 1.09 -14.81 1.18
CA ILE A 147 2.49 -14.88 0.74
C ILE A 147 2.68 -15.96 -0.34
N ALA A 148 2.06 -17.13 -0.18
CA ALA A 148 2.17 -18.21 -1.15
C ALA A 148 1.60 -17.82 -2.53
N THR A 149 0.58 -16.96 -2.58
CA THR A 149 -0.02 -16.51 -3.84
C THR A 149 0.84 -15.52 -4.64
N VAL A 150 1.83 -14.90 -4.01
CA VAL A 150 2.80 -14.01 -4.67
C VAL A 150 3.81 -14.81 -5.51
N ALA A 151 3.83 -16.14 -5.41
CA ALA A 151 4.64 -16.98 -6.30
C ALA A 151 4.13 -16.98 -7.75
N ASP A 152 2.83 -16.80 -7.96
CA ASP A 152 2.22 -16.74 -9.29
C ASP A 152 2.35 -15.32 -9.88
N TYR A 153 2.99 -15.22 -11.04
CA TYR A 153 3.26 -13.95 -11.72
C TYR A 153 1.99 -13.23 -12.18
N CYS A 154 0.89 -13.96 -12.41
CA CYS A 154 -0.42 -13.36 -12.73
C CYS A 154 -0.94 -12.45 -11.60
N ASN A 155 -0.47 -12.71 -10.37
CA ASN A 155 -0.84 -11.94 -9.20
C ASN A 155 0.11 -10.76 -8.91
N TRP A 156 1.15 -10.53 -9.71
CA TRP A 156 2.08 -9.44 -9.43
C TRP A 156 1.47 -8.08 -9.75
N ARG A 157 1.70 -7.11 -8.88
CA ARG A 157 1.35 -5.70 -9.07
C ARG A 157 2.54 -4.84 -8.72
#